data_AF-A0A871BC59-F1
#
_entry.id   AF-A0A871BC59-F1
#
_cell.length_a   1.000
_cell.length_b   1.000
_cell.length_c   1.000
_cell.angle_alpha   90.00
_cell.angle_beta   90.00
_cell.angle_gamma   90.00
#
_symmetry.space_group_name_H-M   'P 1'
#
loop_
_entity.id
_entity.type
_entity.pdbx_description
1 polymer ?
#
loop_
_entity_poly.entity_id
_entity_poly.type
_entity_poly.pdbx_seq_one_letter_code
_entity_poly.pdbx_strand_id
1 'polypeptide(L)' 'MLCEACEVEMYRVDDEKRTDLEDRRTYECPDCGATEERAKYRHW' A
#
# COMPACT_ATOMS: atom_id res chain seq x y z
N MET A 1 -2.93 -5.38 -6.06
CA MET A 1 -3.98 -5.00 -5.08
C MET A 1 -5.02 -4.30 -5.92
N LEU A 2 -6.29 -4.71 -5.88
CA LEU A 2 -7.33 -4.11 -6.71
C LEU A 2 -8.11 -3.12 -5.87
N CYS A 3 -8.43 -1.96 -6.43
CA CYS A 3 -9.32 -1.01 -5.78
C CYS A 3 -10.75 -1.58 -5.78
N GLU A 4 -11.40 -1.70 -4.62
CA GLU A 4 -12.77 -2.23 -4.54
C GLU A 4 -13.80 -1.36 -5.30
N ALA A 5 -13.53 -0.07 -5.47
CA ALA A 5 -14.44 0.84 -6.15
C ALA A 5 -14.28 0.85 -7.68
N CYS A 6 -13.05 0.65 -8.17
CA CYS A 6 -12.72 0.79 -9.59
C CYS A 6 -12.34 -0.53 -10.25
N GLU A 7 -12.11 -1.59 -9.48
CA GLU A 7 -11.61 -2.90 -9.92
C GLU A 7 -10.27 -2.85 -10.68
N VAL A 8 -9.57 -1.71 -10.62
CA VAL A 8 -8.27 -1.49 -11.25
C VAL A 8 -7.12 -1.84 -10.33
N GLU A 9 -5.96 -2.15 -10.92
CA GLU A 9 -4.74 -2.44 -10.17
C GLU A 9 -4.16 -1.17 -9.55
N MET A 10 -4.10 -1.18 -8.22
CA MET A 10 -3.45 -0.14 -7.42
C MET A 10 -1.93 -0.31 -7.46
N TYR A 11 -1.22 0.81 -7.58
CA TYR A 11 0.24 0.86 -7.64
C TYR A 11 0.84 1.22 -6.27
N ARG A 12 2.06 0.76 -6.00
CA ARG A 12 2.75 1.12 -4.76
C ARG A 12 3.29 2.55 -4.85
N VAL A 13 2.98 3.35 -3.84
CA VAL A 13 3.45 4.74 -3.69
C VAL A 13 4.42 4.93 -2.53
N ASP A 14 4.77 3.85 -1.83
CA ASP A 14 5.68 3.92 -0.70
C ASP A 14 7.11 4.27 -1.15
N ASP A 15 7.63 5.40 -0.65
CA ASP A 15 9.01 5.85 -0.83
C ASP A 15 9.90 5.24 0.26
N GLU A 16 11.00 4.64 -0.17
CA GLU A 16 11.71 3.51 0.46
C GLU A 16 12.43 3.81 1.80
N LYS A 17 11.75 4.35 2.82
CA LYS A 17 12.25 4.34 4.22
C LYS A 17 11.82 3.09 4.96
N ARG A 18 12.26 1.94 4.45
CA ARG A 18 12.28 0.66 5.18
C ARG A 18 13.12 0.80 6.45
N THR A 19 12.49 1.10 7.56
CA THR A 19 13.06 0.71 8.85
C THR A 19 12.72 -0.76 9.04
N ASP A 20 13.71 -1.59 9.36
CA ASP A 20 13.60 -3.07 9.52
C ASP A 20 12.47 -3.50 10.47
N LEU A 21 11.92 -2.56 11.24
CA LEU A 21 10.89 -2.74 12.25
C LEU A 21 9.45 -2.59 11.73
N GLU A 22 9.19 -1.85 10.64
CA GLU A 22 7.83 -1.63 10.11
C GLU A 22 7.80 -1.71 8.56
N ASP A 23 7.41 -2.87 8.02
CA ASP A 23 7.04 -3.03 6.60
C ASP A 23 5.63 -2.48 6.41
N ARG A 24 5.51 -1.14 6.29
CA ARG A 24 4.27 -0.48 5.87
C ARG A 24 4.32 -0.24 4.38
N ARG A 25 3.37 -0.82 3.64
CA ARG A 25 3.25 -0.65 2.18
C ARG A 25 2.01 0.15 1.86
N THR A 26 2.19 1.29 1.23
CA THR A 26 1.10 2.15 0.77
C THR A 26 0.82 1.91 -0.71
N TYR A 27 -0.45 1.71 -1.06
CA TYR A 27 -0.91 1.53 -2.43
C TYR A 27 -1.92 2.62 -2.78
N GLU A 28 -1.89 3.09 -4.03
CA GLU A 28 -2.80 4.11 -4.54
C GLU A 28 -3.50 3.64 -5.82
N CYS A 29 -4.77 3.97 -5.95
CA CYS A 29 -5.57 3.73 -7.14
C CYS A 29 -5.37 4.89 -8.13
N PRO A 30 -4.95 4.62 -9.39
CA PRO A 30 -4.69 5.68 -10.37
C PRO A 30 -5.97 6.38 -10.88
N ASP A 31 -7.13 5.74 -10.74
CA ASP A 31 -8.39 6.23 -11.32
C ASP A 31 -9.18 7.12 -10.36
N CYS A 32 -9.28 6.71 -9.09
CA CYS A 32 -10.04 7.42 -8.06
C CYS A 32 -9.17 8.07 -6.97
N GLY A 33 -7.86 7.80 -6.95
CA GLY A 33 -6.95 8.31 -5.92
C GLY A 33 -7.13 7.65 -4.54
N ALA A 34 -7.87 6.54 -4.44
CA ALA A 34 -8.01 5.81 -3.18
C ALA A 34 -6.65 5.26 -2.71
N THR A 35 -6.34 5.43 -1.43
CA THR A 35 -5.11 4.91 -0.82
C THR A 35 -5.42 3.81 0.18
N GLU A 36 -4.63 2.74 0.16
CA GLU A 36 -4.73 1.63 1.10
C GLU A 36 -3.35 1.32 1.68
N GLU A 37 -3.27 1.24 3.02
CA GLU A 37 -2.04 0.91 3.74
C GLU A 37 -2.09 -0.52 4.27
N ARG A 38 -1.01 -1.28 4.02
CA ARG A 38 -0.79 -2.58 4.63
C ARG A 38 0.49 -2.55 5.45
N ALA A 39 0.34 -2.52 6.77
CA ALA A 39 1.43 -2.79 7.71
C ALA A 39 1.53 -4.29 7.97
N LYS A 40 2.70 -4.89 7.70
CA LYS A 40 3.04 -6.22 8.19
C LYS A 40 3.90 -6.08 9.43
N TYR A 41 3.27 -6.14 10.61
CA TYR A 41 3.99 -6.27 11.87
C TYR A 41 4.58 -7.67 11.99
N ARG A 42 5.90 -7.79 11.84
CA ARG A 42 6.62 -9.02 12.14
C ARG A 42 6.83 -9.07 13.65
N HIS A 43 5.86 -9.61 14.38
CA HIS A 43 6.04 -9.95 15.79
C HIS A 43 7.01 -11.15 15.86
N TRP A 44 8.19 -10.97 16.47
CA TRP A 44 9.11 -12.04 16.86
C TRP A 44 9.13 -12.14 18.38
#